data_AF-A0A7Y5TGJ0-F1
#
_entry.id   AF-A0A7Y5TGJ0-F1
#
_cell.length_a   1.000
_cell.length_b   1.000
_cell.length_c   1.000
_cell.angle_alpha   90.00
_cell.angle_beta   90.00
_cell.angle_gamma   90.00
#
_symmetry.space_group_name_H-M   'P 1'
#
loop_
_entity.id
_entity.type
_entity.pdbx_description
1 polymer ?
#
loop_
_entity_poly.entity_id
_entity_poly.type
_entity_poly.pdbx_seq_one_letter_code
_entity_poly.pdbx_strand_id
1 'polypeptide(L)'
;MYILWNDKTWSSYRTSEGWRPYRTCAATPTTAYDTTCHRDHIHISLSWEGAMGRTSFWSKQVAPVDWGPCRLPDLNWSIGWSAPNPDRCPSYPVVTAPAGASALLKEMVPRSGMVLRPGMSGPAVKTLQKVIGVSATGSFLSTTTTRLKAWQTAHHLPATGITWPATWRAMLAANGMRR
;
A
#
# COMPACT_ATOMS: atom_id res chain seq x y z
N MET A 1 16.45 9.49 -0.01
CA MET A 1 16.40 8.09 -0.45
C MET A 1 17.03 7.21 0.61
N TYR A 2 16.64 5.93 0.69
CA TYR A 2 17.23 4.98 1.63
C TYR A 2 17.31 3.57 1.03
N ILE A 3 18.22 2.76 1.57
CA ILE A 3 18.35 1.34 1.26
C ILE A 3 18.15 0.57 2.57
N LEU A 4 17.34 -0.49 2.54
CA LEU A 4 17.22 -1.45 3.64
C LEU A 4 17.77 -2.79 3.19
N TRP A 5 18.64 -3.35 4.01
CA TRP A 5 19.25 -4.65 3.77
C TRP A 5 19.73 -5.23 5.09
N ASN A 6 19.40 -6.50 5.33
CA ASN A 6 19.92 -7.32 6.41
C ASN A 6 19.93 -6.60 7.76
N ASP A 7 18.74 -6.21 8.24
CA ASP A 7 18.51 -5.50 9.51
C ASP A 7 19.01 -4.06 9.58
N LYS A 8 19.49 -3.50 8.46
CA LYS A 8 20.11 -2.18 8.44
C LYS A 8 19.43 -1.23 7.46
N THR A 9 19.59 0.06 7.75
CA THR A 9 19.20 1.16 6.87
C THR A 9 20.39 2.08 6.59
N TRP A 10 20.59 2.42 5.33
CA TRP A 10 21.43 3.53 4.89
C TRP A 10 20.55 4.61 4.27
N SER A 11 20.90 5.89 4.43
CA SER A 11 20.11 6.99 3.84
C SER A 11 20.98 8.09 3.28
N SER A 12 20.59 8.59 2.11
CA SER A 12 21.34 9.63 1.36
C SER A 12 21.42 10.98 2.08
N TYR A 13 20.56 11.24 3.07
CA TYR A 13 20.52 12.48 3.85
C TYR A 13 21.20 12.35 5.22
N ARG A 14 21.79 11.19 5.54
CA ARG A 14 22.53 10.91 6.78
C ARG A 14 23.77 10.03 6.47
N THR A 15 24.49 10.38 5.41
CA THR A 15 25.58 9.54 4.86
C THR A 15 26.76 9.39 5.82
N SER A 16 27.06 10.42 6.63
CA SER A 16 28.12 10.41 7.63
C SER A 16 27.93 9.35 8.72
N GLU A 17 26.71 8.88 8.93
CA GLU A 17 26.39 7.85 9.93
C GLU A 17 26.52 6.42 9.38
N GLY A 18 26.72 6.24 8.08
CA GLY A 18 26.81 4.92 7.45
C GLY A 18 25.55 4.06 7.60
N TRP A 19 25.74 2.74 7.73
CA TRP A 19 24.67 1.78 7.96
C TRP A 19 24.24 1.75 9.42
N ARG A 20 22.93 1.81 9.67
CA ARG A 20 22.36 1.89 11.02
C ARG A 20 21.32 0.80 11.25
N PRO A 21 21.02 0.44 12.50
CA PRO A 21 19.95 -0.51 12.79
C PRO A 21 18.60 -0.07 12.20
N TYR A 22 17.92 -0.99 11.51
CA TYR A 22 16.54 -0.79 11.05
C TYR A 22 15.56 -1.24 12.12
N ARG A 23 14.94 -0.27 12.81
CA ARG A 23 13.98 -0.53 13.90
C ARG A 23 14.56 -1.50 14.94
N THR A 24 13.78 -2.49 15.38
CA THR A 24 14.18 -3.52 16.33
C THR A 24 14.68 -4.80 15.65
N CYS A 25 14.96 -4.77 14.34
CA CYS A 25 15.23 -5.99 13.56
C CYS A 25 16.44 -6.77 14.07
N ALA A 26 17.54 -6.10 14.39
CA ALA A 26 18.72 -6.76 14.95
C ALA A 26 18.44 -7.50 16.28
N ALA A 27 17.44 -7.08 17.04
CA ALA A 27 17.01 -7.72 18.29
C ALA A 27 15.87 -8.75 18.07
N THR A 28 15.43 -8.98 16.83
CA THR A 28 14.36 -9.92 16.48
C THR A 28 14.88 -10.92 15.42
N PRO A 29 15.71 -11.91 15.81
CA PRO A 29 16.43 -12.78 14.88
C PRO A 29 15.58 -13.95 14.33
N THR A 30 14.26 -13.92 14.53
CA THR A 30 13.36 -14.96 14.01
C THR A 30 13.14 -14.82 12.50
N THR A 31 13.13 -15.95 11.80
CA THR A 31 12.88 -16.04 10.36
C THR A 31 11.50 -15.53 9.95
N ALA A 32 10.54 -15.50 10.88
CA ALA A 32 9.22 -14.90 10.67
C ALA A 32 9.29 -13.40 10.32
N TYR A 33 10.42 -12.75 10.62
CA TYR A 33 10.65 -11.34 10.35
C TYR A 33 11.58 -11.10 9.16
N ASP A 34 12.07 -12.12 8.46
CA ASP A 34 13.09 -11.95 7.41
C ASP A 34 12.65 -10.98 6.31
N THR A 35 11.42 -11.10 5.82
CA THR A 35 10.85 -10.14 4.88
C THR A 35 10.72 -8.75 5.50
N THR A 36 10.16 -8.63 6.71
CA THR A 36 9.99 -7.32 7.38
C THR A 36 11.33 -6.62 7.64
N CYS A 37 12.36 -7.40 7.93
CA CYS A 37 13.70 -6.97 8.29
C CYS A 37 14.69 -7.02 7.12
N HIS A 38 14.18 -7.29 5.90
CA HIS A 38 14.93 -7.19 4.65
C HIS A 38 16.16 -8.10 4.61
N ARG A 39 16.06 -9.31 5.18
CA ARG A 39 17.12 -10.33 5.19
C ARG A 39 17.08 -11.24 3.97
N ASP A 40 15.92 -11.33 3.33
CA ASP A 40 15.65 -12.12 2.12
C ASP A 40 15.58 -11.26 0.85
N HIS A 41 15.63 -9.93 0.96
CA HIS A 41 15.61 -9.01 -0.17
C HIS A 41 16.17 -7.63 0.19
N ILE A 42 16.60 -6.87 -0.82
CA ILE A 42 16.99 -5.46 -0.69
C ILE A 42 15.77 -4.59 -0.97
N HIS A 43 15.52 -3.60 -0.11
CA HIS A 43 14.55 -2.54 -0.40
C HIS A 43 15.27 -1.25 -0.75
N ILE A 44 14.86 -0.64 -1.86
CA ILE A 44 15.38 0.63 -2.35
C ILE A 44 14.24 1.62 -2.39
N SER A 45 14.38 2.73 -1.67
CA SER A 45 13.44 3.85 -1.73
C SER A 45 13.86 4.83 -2.82
N LEU A 46 12.91 5.14 -3.71
CA LEU A 46 13.02 6.12 -4.78
C LEU A 46 12.07 7.29 -4.51
N SER A 47 12.36 8.46 -5.10
CA SER A 47 11.38 9.53 -5.25
C SER A 47 10.37 9.13 -6.33
N TRP A 48 9.26 9.85 -6.48
CA TRP A 48 8.26 9.48 -7.49
C TRP A 48 8.79 9.62 -8.91
N GLU A 49 9.59 10.64 -9.18
CA GLU A 49 10.33 10.81 -10.44
C GLU A 49 11.24 9.62 -10.71
N GLY A 50 11.96 9.15 -9.69
CA GLY A 50 12.85 7.99 -9.80
C GLY A 50 12.09 6.69 -10.05
N ALA A 51 11.02 6.44 -9.27
CA ALA A 51 10.18 5.25 -9.38
C ALA A 51 9.44 5.17 -10.72
N MET A 52 9.09 6.32 -11.30
CA MET A 52 8.40 6.42 -12.59
C MET A 52 9.37 6.51 -13.78
N GLY A 53 10.68 6.37 -13.58
CA GLY A 53 11.65 6.33 -14.68
C GLY A 53 11.89 7.69 -15.35
N ARG A 54 11.67 8.82 -14.67
CA ARG A 54 11.72 10.16 -15.28
C ARG A 54 13.00 10.93 -15.01
N THR A 55 13.74 10.59 -13.96
CA THR A 55 15.00 11.28 -13.62
C THR A 55 16.06 11.14 -14.72
N SER A 56 17.09 11.98 -14.66
CA SER A 56 18.18 12.02 -15.65
C SER A 56 18.95 10.70 -15.78
N PHE A 57 18.92 9.86 -14.75
CA PHE A 57 19.44 8.49 -14.82
C PHE A 57 18.77 7.66 -15.93
N TRP A 58 17.47 7.85 -16.14
CA TRP A 58 16.68 7.12 -17.13
C TRP A 58 16.53 7.90 -18.44
N SER A 59 16.18 9.18 -18.33
CA SER A 59 15.70 10.00 -19.45
C SER A 59 16.76 10.94 -20.04
N LYS A 60 17.91 11.09 -19.36
CA LYS A 60 18.91 12.15 -19.62
C LYS A 60 18.39 13.57 -19.42
N GLN A 61 17.22 13.75 -18.81
CA GLN A 61 16.62 15.05 -18.50
C GLN A 61 16.36 15.18 -16.99
N VAL A 62 16.51 16.39 -16.44
CA VAL A 62 16.15 16.66 -15.05
C VAL A 62 14.63 16.71 -14.93
N ALA A 63 14.06 15.82 -14.12
CA ALA A 63 12.63 15.82 -13.85
C ALA A 63 12.26 16.92 -12.83
N PRO A 64 11.09 17.59 -12.99
CA PRO A 64 10.54 18.45 -11.95
C PRO A 64 10.12 17.63 -10.72
N VAL A 65 9.96 18.30 -9.59
CA VAL A 65 9.54 17.67 -8.34
C VAL A 65 8.16 17.00 -8.50
N ASP A 66 8.04 15.78 -8.00
CA ASP A 66 6.81 15.00 -7.92
C ASP A 66 6.61 14.46 -6.49
N TRP A 67 5.58 14.98 -5.83
CA TRP A 67 5.15 14.53 -4.51
C TRP A 67 4.29 13.25 -4.57
N GLY A 68 3.93 12.81 -5.77
CA GLY A 68 3.12 11.64 -6.05
C GLY A 68 1.65 11.79 -5.67
N PRO A 69 0.90 10.68 -5.71
CA PRO A 69 -0.51 10.68 -5.41
C PRO A 69 -0.74 10.96 -3.93
N CYS A 70 -1.54 11.99 -3.65
CA CYS A 70 -1.98 12.26 -2.29
C CYS A 70 -3.06 11.26 -1.86
N ARG A 71 -3.03 10.88 -0.59
CA ARG A 71 -4.12 10.08 -0.02
C ARG A 71 -5.35 10.93 0.22
N LEU A 72 -6.50 10.26 0.25
CA LEU A 72 -7.76 10.88 0.63
C LEU A 72 -7.83 10.95 2.17
N PRO A 73 -8.47 11.98 2.75
CA PRO A 73 -8.49 12.19 4.20
C PRO A 73 -9.11 11.02 4.96
N ASP A 74 -10.04 10.30 4.33
CA ASP A 74 -10.81 9.19 4.90
C ASP A 74 -10.22 7.80 4.60
N LEU A 75 -9.03 7.71 3.97
CA LEU A 75 -8.36 6.45 3.64
C LEU A 75 -6.87 6.52 3.98
N ASN A 76 -6.26 5.35 4.26
CA ASN A 76 -4.85 5.28 4.69
C ASN A 76 -3.83 5.25 3.55
N TRP A 77 -4.25 4.91 2.33
CA TRP A 77 -3.39 4.83 1.16
C TRP A 77 -3.86 5.74 0.02
N SER A 78 -2.90 6.11 -0.84
CA SER A 78 -3.13 6.98 -1.99
C SER A 78 -3.80 6.26 -3.16
N ILE A 79 -4.35 7.05 -4.08
CA ILE A 79 -4.87 6.55 -5.34
C ILE A 79 -3.75 5.97 -6.21
N GLY A 80 -4.03 4.87 -6.92
CA GLY A 80 -3.05 4.07 -7.66
C GLY A 80 -2.68 4.59 -9.05
N TRP A 81 -2.98 5.85 -9.34
CA TRP A 81 -2.54 6.54 -10.56
C TRP A 81 -2.54 8.04 -10.31
N SER A 82 -1.41 8.69 -10.57
CA SER A 82 -1.36 10.13 -10.67
C SER A 82 -0.31 10.51 -11.69
N ALA A 83 -0.69 11.45 -12.55
CA ALA A 83 0.25 12.33 -13.21
C ALA A 83 1.22 12.96 -12.18
N PRO A 84 2.39 13.45 -12.61
CA PRO A 84 3.29 14.13 -11.69
C PRO A 84 2.56 15.24 -10.92
N ASN A 85 2.75 15.25 -9.61
CA ASN A 85 2.13 16.19 -8.69
C ASN A 85 3.19 17.19 -8.20
N PRO A 86 3.17 18.44 -8.69
CA PRO A 86 4.12 19.46 -8.25
C PRO A 86 3.85 19.95 -6.82
N ASP A 87 2.66 19.68 -6.29
CA ASP A 87 2.18 20.22 -5.02
C ASP A 87 2.36 19.23 -3.87
N ARG A 88 2.84 19.74 -2.73
CA ARG A 88 3.02 18.92 -1.54
C ARG A 88 1.68 18.38 -1.06
N CYS A 89 1.62 17.07 -0.79
CA CYS A 89 0.41 16.46 -0.26
C CYS A 89 0.04 17.00 1.13
N PRO A 90 -1.26 17.27 1.37
CA PRO A 90 -1.75 17.58 2.70
C PRO A 90 -1.46 16.44 3.69
N SER A 91 -1.23 16.80 4.95
CA SER A 91 -1.13 15.83 6.04
C SER A 91 -2.50 15.61 6.65
N TYR A 92 -2.93 14.36 6.73
CA TYR A 92 -4.15 13.96 7.44
C TYR A 92 -3.81 12.99 8.58
N PRO A 93 -4.66 12.87 9.62
CA PRO A 93 -4.53 11.82 10.64
C PRO A 93 -4.72 10.42 10.05
N VAL A 94 -4.03 9.42 10.61
CA VAL A 94 -4.22 8.00 10.23
C VAL A 94 -5.64 7.57 10.59
N VAL A 95 -6.33 6.91 9.66
CA VAL A 95 -7.66 6.35 9.90
C VAL A 95 -7.50 5.07 10.71
N THR A 96 -8.20 4.98 11.84
CA THR A 96 -8.16 3.84 12.74
C THR A 96 -9.53 3.16 12.80
N ALA A 97 -9.52 1.85 13.05
CA ALA A 97 -10.77 1.13 13.27
C ALA A 97 -11.37 1.54 14.62
N PRO A 98 -12.70 1.71 14.72
CA PRO A 98 -13.34 2.08 15.99
C PRO A 98 -13.14 1.00 17.06
N ALA A 99 -13.26 1.40 18.33
CA ALA A 99 -13.29 0.46 19.44
C ALA A 99 -14.43 -0.56 19.24
N GLY A 100 -14.16 -1.84 19.55
CA GLY A 100 -15.12 -2.92 19.32
C GLY A 100 -15.28 -3.36 17.85
N ALA A 101 -14.51 -2.80 16.90
CA ALA A 101 -14.50 -3.25 15.52
C ALA A 101 -14.20 -4.75 15.39
N SER A 102 -14.85 -5.39 14.41
CA SER A 102 -14.60 -6.79 14.06
C SER A 102 -13.14 -7.00 13.66
N ALA A 103 -12.65 -8.24 13.79
CA ALA A 103 -11.30 -8.59 13.35
C ALA A 103 -11.07 -8.25 11.86
N LEU A 104 -12.07 -8.50 11.01
CA LEU A 104 -12.00 -8.18 9.58
C LEU A 104 -11.89 -6.66 9.36
N LEU A 105 -12.69 -5.84 10.04
CA LEU A 105 -12.60 -4.38 9.89
C LEU A 105 -11.23 -3.84 10.35
N LYS A 106 -10.67 -4.40 11.44
CA LYS A 106 -9.31 -4.07 11.91
C LYS A 106 -8.23 -4.43 10.88
N GLU A 107 -8.42 -5.50 10.10
CA GLU A 107 -7.54 -5.80 8.97
C GLU A 107 -7.75 -4.84 7.79
N MET A 108 -8.98 -4.44 7.50
CA MET A 108 -9.31 -3.60 6.33
C MET A 108 -8.81 -2.16 6.47
N VAL A 109 -9.04 -1.52 7.63
CA VAL A 109 -8.78 -0.08 7.79
C VAL A 109 -7.34 0.31 7.46
N PRO A 110 -6.28 -0.40 7.92
CA PRO A 110 -4.91 -0.08 7.56
C PRO A 110 -4.58 -0.22 6.08
N ARG A 111 -5.41 -0.90 5.28
CA ARG A 111 -5.23 -1.16 3.83
C ARG A 111 -6.13 -0.29 2.97
N SER A 112 -7.01 0.49 3.59
CA SER A 112 -8.00 1.32 2.90
C SER A 112 -7.34 2.31 1.93
N GLY A 113 -7.83 2.34 0.69
CA GLY A 113 -7.28 3.19 -0.38
C GLY A 113 -6.26 2.50 -1.30
N MET A 114 -5.67 1.35 -0.91
CA MET A 114 -4.72 0.64 -1.77
C MET A 114 -5.39 0.18 -3.06
N VAL A 115 -4.83 0.54 -4.22
CA VAL A 115 -5.35 0.01 -5.49
C VAL A 115 -4.88 -1.43 -5.67
N LEU A 116 -5.81 -2.37 -5.50
CA LEU A 116 -5.59 -3.79 -5.73
C LEU A 116 -6.15 -4.20 -7.10
N ARG A 117 -5.35 -4.89 -7.89
CA ARG A 117 -5.69 -5.31 -9.27
C ARG A 117 -5.14 -6.72 -9.58
N PRO A 118 -5.64 -7.37 -10.65
CA PRO A 118 -5.15 -8.69 -11.05
C PRO A 118 -3.63 -8.76 -11.17
N GLY A 119 -3.06 -9.91 -10.77
CA GLY A 119 -1.61 -10.15 -10.75
C GLY A 119 -0.91 -9.71 -9.45
N MET A 120 -1.55 -8.88 -8.61
CA MET A 120 -1.00 -8.54 -7.30
C MET A 120 -1.12 -9.71 -6.32
N SER A 121 -0.21 -9.74 -5.33
CA SER A 121 -0.26 -10.69 -4.24
C SER A 121 0.09 -10.04 -2.90
N GLY A 122 -0.22 -10.75 -1.81
CA GLY A 122 0.17 -10.37 -0.46
C GLY A 122 -1.01 -10.17 0.51
N PRO A 123 -0.73 -9.67 1.72
CA PRO A 123 -1.71 -9.60 2.80
C PRO A 123 -2.93 -8.73 2.47
N ALA A 124 -2.77 -7.68 1.65
CA ALA A 124 -3.90 -6.85 1.24
C ALA A 124 -4.90 -7.58 0.35
N VAL A 125 -4.40 -8.45 -0.54
CA VAL A 125 -5.24 -9.32 -1.36
C VAL A 125 -5.95 -10.36 -0.50
N LYS A 126 -5.30 -10.92 0.53
CA LYS A 126 -5.97 -11.82 1.49
C LYS A 126 -7.15 -11.14 2.18
N THR A 127 -6.97 -9.90 2.66
CA THR A 127 -8.05 -9.14 3.28
C THR A 127 -9.19 -8.88 2.30
N LEU A 128 -8.89 -8.47 1.07
CA LEU A 128 -9.89 -8.31 0.00
C LEU A 128 -10.70 -9.59 -0.22
N GLN A 129 -10.02 -10.73 -0.34
CA GLN A 129 -10.64 -12.04 -0.58
C GLN A 129 -11.59 -12.45 0.55
N LYS A 130 -11.21 -12.19 1.82
CA LYS A 130 -12.10 -12.38 2.98
C LYS A 130 -13.38 -11.55 2.85
N VAL A 131 -13.26 -10.26 2.48
CA VAL A 131 -14.41 -9.34 2.37
C VAL A 131 -15.38 -9.78 1.27
N ILE A 132 -14.86 -10.21 0.12
CA ILE A 132 -15.71 -10.61 -1.01
C ILE A 132 -16.16 -12.08 -0.94
N GLY A 133 -15.69 -12.85 0.05
CA GLY A 133 -16.12 -14.22 0.31
C GLY A 133 -15.54 -15.25 -0.67
N VAL A 134 -14.24 -15.17 -0.96
CA VAL A 134 -13.49 -16.23 -1.67
C VAL A 134 -12.30 -16.68 -0.82
N SER A 135 -11.70 -17.82 -1.17
CA SER A 135 -10.50 -18.32 -0.51
C SER A 135 -9.39 -17.26 -0.43
N ALA A 136 -8.91 -16.98 0.78
CA ALA A 136 -7.92 -15.95 1.07
C ALA A 136 -6.47 -16.41 0.74
N THR A 137 -6.24 -16.81 -0.51
CA THR A 137 -4.94 -17.28 -1.01
C THR A 137 -3.87 -16.20 -0.94
N GLY A 138 -4.26 -14.94 -1.06
CA GLY A 138 -3.38 -13.78 -1.17
C GLY A 138 -2.89 -13.53 -2.58
N SER A 139 -3.38 -14.25 -3.58
CA SER A 139 -3.06 -14.03 -4.99
C SER A 139 -4.29 -13.52 -5.75
N PHE A 140 -4.17 -12.36 -6.40
CA PHE A 140 -5.27 -11.72 -7.10
C PHE A 140 -5.37 -12.29 -8.51
N LEU A 141 -6.01 -13.47 -8.59
CA LEU A 141 -6.25 -14.20 -9.84
C LEU A 141 -7.69 -14.02 -10.32
N SER A 142 -8.06 -14.68 -11.42
CA SER A 142 -9.36 -14.58 -12.08
C SER A 142 -10.55 -14.78 -11.14
N THR A 143 -10.49 -15.73 -10.19
CA THR A 143 -11.54 -15.94 -9.19
C THR A 143 -11.77 -14.69 -8.32
N THR A 144 -10.70 -14.01 -7.92
CA THR A 144 -10.80 -12.77 -7.13
C THR A 144 -11.39 -11.65 -7.99
N THR A 145 -10.96 -11.53 -9.25
CA THR A 145 -11.49 -10.54 -10.21
C THR A 145 -12.99 -10.71 -10.41
N THR A 146 -13.45 -11.93 -10.73
CA THR A 146 -14.86 -12.23 -10.99
C THR A 146 -15.71 -11.94 -9.77
N ARG A 147 -15.27 -12.38 -8.58
CA ARG A 147 -16.02 -12.13 -7.34
C ARG A 147 -16.04 -10.64 -6.99
N LEU A 148 -14.93 -9.92 -7.19
CA LEU A 148 -14.89 -8.48 -6.90
C LEU A 148 -15.84 -7.71 -7.82
N LYS A 149 -15.92 -8.07 -9.11
CA LYS A 149 -16.90 -7.47 -10.03
C LYS A 149 -18.33 -7.70 -9.56
N ALA A 150 -18.67 -8.94 -9.16
CA ALA A 150 -19.99 -9.26 -8.63
C ALA A 150 -20.31 -8.48 -7.34
N TRP A 151 -19.33 -8.38 -6.42
CA TRP A 151 -19.45 -7.59 -5.19
C TRP A 151 -19.67 -6.10 -5.52
N GLN A 152 -18.90 -5.54 -6.46
CA GLN A 152 -19.07 -4.16 -6.91
C GLN A 152 -20.47 -3.91 -7.46
N THR A 153 -20.97 -4.77 -8.34
CA THR A 153 -22.33 -4.67 -8.89
C THR A 153 -23.39 -4.71 -7.78
N ALA A 154 -23.27 -5.64 -6.84
CA ALA A 154 -24.21 -5.79 -5.72
C ALA A 154 -24.22 -4.56 -4.77
N HIS A 155 -23.12 -3.81 -4.73
CA HIS A 155 -22.99 -2.58 -3.97
C HIS A 155 -23.15 -1.31 -4.83
N HIS A 156 -23.73 -1.42 -6.03
CA HIS A 156 -24.00 -0.31 -6.95
C HIS A 156 -22.75 0.48 -7.37
N LEU A 157 -21.62 -0.21 -7.50
CA LEU A 157 -20.36 0.34 -8.00
C LEU A 157 -20.06 -0.18 -9.41
N PRO A 158 -19.26 0.56 -10.21
CA PRO A 158 -18.73 0.04 -11.47
C PRO A 158 -17.93 -1.26 -11.26
N ALA A 159 -18.30 -2.30 -12.01
CA ALA A 159 -17.70 -3.64 -11.95
C ALA A 159 -16.32 -3.71 -12.64
N THR A 160 -15.38 -2.90 -12.15
CA THR A 160 -14.02 -2.78 -12.70
C THR A 160 -13.14 -4.00 -12.40
N GLY A 161 -13.41 -4.73 -11.33
CA GLY A 161 -12.50 -5.77 -10.82
C GLY A 161 -11.21 -5.22 -10.23
N ILE A 162 -11.19 -3.92 -9.88
CA ILE A 162 -10.08 -3.21 -9.23
C ILE A 162 -10.62 -2.54 -7.96
N THR A 163 -9.86 -2.61 -6.86
CA THR A 163 -10.24 -2.01 -5.58
C THR A 163 -9.87 -0.53 -5.53
N TRP A 164 -10.64 0.30 -6.24
CA TRP A 164 -10.55 1.77 -6.18
C TRP A 164 -11.03 2.33 -4.83
N PRO A 165 -10.77 3.63 -4.53
CA PRO A 165 -11.25 4.27 -3.30
C PRO A 165 -12.74 4.09 -3.02
N ALA A 166 -13.59 4.18 -4.04
CA ALA A 166 -15.04 3.95 -3.88
C ALA A 166 -15.37 2.53 -3.42
N THR A 167 -14.65 1.53 -3.94
CA THR A 167 -14.76 0.13 -3.50
C THR A 167 -14.37 0.00 -2.03
N TRP A 168 -13.25 0.61 -1.60
CA TRP A 168 -12.84 0.60 -0.19
C TRP A 168 -13.87 1.23 0.73
N ARG A 169 -14.42 2.39 0.37
CA ARG A 169 -15.46 3.06 1.17
C ARG A 169 -16.69 2.19 1.34
N ALA A 170 -17.17 1.57 0.25
CA ALA A 170 -18.30 0.67 0.31
C ALA A 170 -17.99 -0.57 1.18
N MET A 171 -16.79 -1.14 1.06
CA MET A 171 -16.37 -2.29 1.86
C MET A 171 -16.31 -1.94 3.34
N LEU A 172 -15.69 -0.80 3.69
CA LEU A 172 -15.61 -0.32 5.06
C LEU A 172 -17.00 -0.09 5.64
N ALA A 173 -17.89 0.58 4.91
CA ALA A 173 -19.27 0.82 5.33
C ALA A 173 -20.04 -0.50 5.55
N ALA A 174 -19.93 -1.45 4.61
CA ALA A 174 -20.54 -2.77 4.72
C ALA A 174 -20.00 -3.59 5.91
N ASN A 175 -18.83 -3.23 6.45
CA ASN A 175 -18.19 -3.89 7.59
C ASN A 175 -18.27 -3.06 8.89
N GLY A 176 -19.16 -2.06 8.94
CA GLY A 176 -19.47 -1.31 10.16
C GLY A 176 -18.64 -0.05 10.40
N MET A 177 -17.83 0.38 9.43
CA MET A 177 -17.23 1.72 9.47
C MET A 177 -18.32 2.76 9.25
N ARG A 178 -18.69 3.49 10.31
CA ARG A 178 -19.62 4.62 10.20
C ARG A 178 -18.86 5.84 9.69
N ARG A 179 -19.54 6.69 8.90
CA ARG A 179 -19.03 7.99 8.49
C ARG A 179 -18.98 8.95 9.67
#